data_AF-A0A1A7ZL28-F1
#
_entry.id   AF-A0A1A7ZL28-F1
#
_cell.length_a   1.000
_cell.length_b   1.000
_cell.length_c   1.000
_cell.angle_alpha   90.00
_cell.angle_beta   90.00
_cell.angle_gamma   90.00
#
_symmetry.space_group_name_H-M   'P 1'
#
loop_
_entity.id
_entity.type
_entity.pdbx_description
1 polymer ?
#
loop_
_entity_poly.entity_id
_entity_poly.type
_entity_poly.pdbx_seq_one_letter_code
_entity_poly.pdbx_strand_id
1 'polypeptide(L)'
;MDDFVAVEKSPEEMPSVLSSRPQTGLSFLAPEPEDLEDLYTRYKKLQQELEFLEVQEEYIKDEQKNLKKEFLHAQEEVKRIQSIPLVIGQFLEAVDQNTAIVGSTTGSNYYVRILSTIDRELLKPNASVALHKHSNALVDVLPPEADSSIMMLTSDQKPDVMYADIGGMDIQKQEVREAVELPLTHFELYKQIGIDPPRGVLMYGPPGCGKTMLAKAVAHHTTGETFITKGKDGHQETRHQAD
;
A
#
# COMPACT_ATOMS: atom_id res chain seq x y z
N MET A 1 8.51 4.83 -27.96
CA MET A 1 7.32 4.81 -27.08
C MET A 1 7.84 4.56 -25.68
N ASP A 2 8.67 5.46 -25.14
CA ASP A 2 8.36 6.86 -24.73
C ASP A 2 7.47 6.76 -23.48
N ASP A 3 7.79 7.27 -22.29
CA ASP A 3 8.45 8.53 -21.95
C ASP A 3 9.14 8.43 -20.57
N PHE A 4 10.39 8.89 -20.48
CA PHE A 4 11.02 9.23 -19.20
C PHE A 4 10.87 10.75 -19.05
N VAL A 5 9.92 11.17 -18.22
CA VAL A 5 9.63 12.58 -17.95
C VAL A 5 10.81 13.19 -17.21
N ALA A 6 11.54 14.05 -17.92
CA ALA A 6 12.50 14.97 -17.35
C ALA A 6 11.73 15.99 -16.49
N VAL A 7 11.93 15.93 -15.17
CA VAL A 7 11.54 17.02 -14.28
C VAL A 7 12.68 18.03 -14.29
N GLU A 8 12.52 19.05 -15.13
CA GLU A 8 13.25 20.31 -15.01
C GLU A 8 13.04 20.87 -13.60
N LYS A 9 14.13 21.07 -12.86
CA LYS A 9 14.14 21.98 -11.71
C LYS A 9 15.04 23.16 -12.06
N SER A 10 14.40 24.32 -12.04
CA SER A 10 14.87 25.65 -12.40
C SER A 10 16.07 26.12 -11.55
N PRO A 11 16.87 27.06 -12.10
CA PRO A 11 18.07 27.56 -11.45
C PRO A 11 17.72 28.66 -10.44
N GLU A 12 17.84 28.35 -9.16
CA GLU A 12 17.79 29.30 -8.05
C GLU A 12 19.05 29.06 -7.20
N GLU A 13 19.90 29.99 -6.82
CA GLU A 13 20.09 31.41 -7.11
C GLU A 13 21.60 31.60 -6.88
N MET A 14 22.33 32.10 -7.87
CA MET A 14 23.72 32.51 -7.66
C MET A 14 23.71 33.80 -6.83
N PRO A 15 24.44 33.92 -5.71
CA PRO A 15 24.58 35.20 -5.05
C PRO A 15 25.25 36.18 -6.02
N SER A 16 24.53 37.28 -6.22
CA SER A 16 24.83 38.45 -7.03
C SER A 16 26.32 38.79 -7.11
N VAL A 17 26.90 38.56 -8.28
CA VAL A 17 28.14 39.20 -8.70
C VAL A 17 27.83 40.65 -9.07
N LEU A 18 28.12 41.59 -8.16
CA LEU A 18 28.48 42.97 -8.52
C LEU A 18 29.15 43.73 -7.35
N SER A 19 30.29 44.33 -7.68
CA SER A 19 31.23 45.11 -6.86
C SER A 19 32.07 44.24 -5.91
N SER A 20 33.34 43.97 -6.16
CA SER A 20 34.39 44.87 -6.60
C SER A 20 35.28 44.21 -7.64
N ARG A 21 35.57 44.91 -8.75
CA ARG A 21 36.70 44.57 -9.61
C ARG A 21 37.96 44.37 -8.74
N PRO A 22 38.65 43.23 -8.78
CA PRO A 22 40.08 43.24 -8.51
C PRO A 22 40.71 43.99 -9.69
N GLN A 23 41.16 45.21 -9.43
CA GLN A 23 41.95 45.93 -10.41
C GLN A 23 43.22 45.13 -10.67
N THR A 24 43.43 44.83 -11.95
CA THR A 24 44.71 44.82 -12.64
C THR A 24 45.88 44.16 -11.91
N GLY A 25 46.13 42.89 -12.25
CA GLY A 25 47.39 42.19 -11.99
C GLY A 25 47.93 41.48 -13.23
N LEU A 26 47.54 41.92 -14.44
CA LEU A 26 48.31 41.64 -15.65
C LEU A 26 49.38 42.74 -15.76
N SER A 27 50.36 42.71 -14.87
CA SER A 27 51.60 43.45 -15.07
C SER A 27 52.37 42.76 -16.19
N PHE A 28 52.36 43.42 -17.33
CA PHE A 28 53.31 43.29 -18.42
C PHE A 28 54.75 43.30 -17.87
N LEU A 29 55.33 42.12 -17.69
CA LEU A 29 56.75 41.76 -17.60
C LEU A 29 56.76 40.30 -17.13
N ALA A 30 57.71 39.48 -17.60
CA ALA A 30 57.80 38.07 -17.21
C ALA A 30 57.65 37.93 -15.68
N PRO A 31 56.87 36.95 -15.19
CA PRO A 31 56.74 36.73 -13.75
C PRO A 31 58.15 36.62 -13.15
N GLU A 32 58.41 37.41 -12.10
CA GLU A 32 59.67 37.33 -11.37
C GLU A 32 59.86 35.87 -10.92
N PRO A 33 61.09 35.34 -10.91
CA PRO A 33 61.35 33.92 -10.63
C PRO A 33 60.75 33.46 -9.28
N GLU A 34 60.57 34.37 -8.32
CA GLU A 34 59.93 34.10 -7.03
C GLU A 34 58.41 33.79 -7.15
N ASP A 35 57.67 34.50 -8.02
CA ASP A 35 56.23 34.25 -8.23
C ASP A 35 55.97 32.93 -8.97
N LEU A 36 56.93 32.51 -9.81
CA LEU A 36 56.87 31.25 -10.55
C LEU A 36 57.09 30.05 -9.62
N GLU A 37 57.96 30.19 -8.62
CA GLU A 37 58.25 29.18 -7.58
C GLU A 37 57.01 28.95 -6.69
N ASP A 38 56.32 30.03 -6.29
CA ASP A 38 55.10 29.98 -5.50
C ASP A 38 53.91 29.38 -6.28
N LEU A 39 53.75 29.76 -7.55
CA LEU A 39 52.72 29.20 -8.43
C LEU A 39 52.95 27.70 -8.70
N TYR A 40 54.20 27.31 -8.94
CA TYR A 40 54.58 25.90 -9.11
C TYR A 40 54.31 25.10 -7.84
N THR A 41 54.62 25.65 -6.66
CA THR A 41 54.35 25.00 -5.38
C THR A 41 52.85 24.81 -5.13
N ARG A 42 52.02 25.80 -5.50
CA ARG A 42 50.56 25.70 -5.41
C ARG A 42 49.99 24.68 -6.37
N TYR A 43 50.47 24.64 -7.61
CA TYR A 43 50.08 23.65 -8.60
C TYR A 43 50.43 22.22 -8.12
N LYS A 44 51.64 22.04 -7.59
CA LYS A 44 52.09 20.75 -7.06
C LYS A 44 51.27 20.28 -5.86
N LYS A 45 50.89 21.19 -4.95
CA LYS A 45 49.97 20.87 -3.83
C LYS A 45 48.58 20.47 -4.33
N LEU A 46 48.03 21.21 -5.29
CA LEU A 46 46.71 20.92 -5.86
C LEU A 46 46.71 19.58 -6.61
N GLN A 47 47.80 19.26 -7.31
CA GLN A 47 47.98 17.98 -7.98
C GLN A 47 48.04 16.82 -6.99
N GLN A 48 48.78 16.99 -5.88
CA GLN A 48 48.83 16.00 -4.80
C GLN A 48 47.47 15.82 -4.11
N GLU A 49 46.70 16.89 -3.96
CA GLU A 49 45.35 16.86 -3.39
C GLU A 49 44.36 16.15 -4.32
N LEU A 50 44.47 16.36 -5.64
CA LEU A 50 43.70 15.61 -6.64
C LEU A 50 44.01 14.12 -6.61
N GLU A 51 45.30 13.73 -6.58
CA GLU A 51 45.70 12.33 -6.45
C GLU A 51 45.15 11.70 -5.17
N PHE A 52 45.15 12.42 -4.04
CA PHE A 52 44.56 11.94 -2.80
C PHE A 52 43.03 11.74 -2.91
N LEU A 53 42.34 12.71 -3.51
CA LEU A 53 40.89 12.63 -3.73
C LEU A 53 40.51 11.48 -4.65
N GLU A 54 41.29 11.22 -5.70
CA GLU A 54 41.06 10.11 -6.63
C GLU A 54 41.13 8.76 -5.92
N VAL A 55 42.13 8.57 -5.05
CA VAL A 55 42.25 7.36 -4.21
C VAL A 55 41.07 7.23 -3.23
N GLN A 56 40.60 8.34 -2.63
CA GLN A 56 39.43 8.32 -1.76
C GLN A 56 38.15 7.96 -2.51
N GLU A 57 37.98 8.48 -3.74
CA GLU A 57 36.84 8.16 -4.58
C GLU A 57 36.83 6.67 -4.94
N GLU A 58 37.98 6.10 -5.31
CA GLU A 58 38.13 4.68 -5.58
C GLU A 58 37.79 3.84 -4.34
N TYR A 59 38.32 4.21 -3.17
CA TYR A 59 38.01 3.54 -1.90
C TYR A 59 36.51 3.56 -1.58
N ILE A 60 35.86 4.71 -1.70
CA ILE A 60 34.41 4.83 -1.44
C ILE A 60 33.61 4.00 -2.44
N LYS A 61 33.99 3.96 -3.72
CA LYS A 61 33.33 3.14 -4.73
C LYS A 61 33.43 1.65 -4.40
N ASP A 62 34.61 1.21 -3.96
CA ASP A 62 34.82 -0.18 -3.55
C ASP A 62 34.05 -0.55 -2.28
N GLU A 63 34.03 0.34 -1.27
CA GLU A 63 33.20 0.19 -0.07
C GLU A 63 31.72 0.09 -0.43
N GLN A 64 31.20 1.00 -1.27
CA GLN A 64 29.82 0.95 -1.74
C GLN A 64 29.49 -0.38 -2.42
N LYS A 65 30.41 -0.91 -3.23
CA LYS A 65 30.26 -2.21 -3.90
C LYS A 65 30.27 -3.35 -2.89
N ASN A 66 31.10 -3.28 -1.86
CA ASN A 66 31.17 -4.29 -0.80
C ASN A 66 29.89 -4.30 0.05
N LEU A 67 29.49 -3.14 0.56
CA LEU A 67 28.23 -2.94 1.30
C LEU A 67 27.02 -3.44 0.50
N LYS A 68 26.97 -3.16 -0.81
CA LYS A 68 25.88 -3.64 -1.67
C LYS A 68 25.84 -5.17 -1.77
N LYS A 69 27.00 -5.83 -1.81
CA LYS A 69 27.07 -7.30 -1.81
C LYS A 69 26.62 -7.88 -0.47
N GLU A 70 27.06 -7.30 0.65
CA GLU A 70 26.66 -7.73 1.99
C GLU A 70 25.16 -7.55 2.21
N PHE A 71 24.58 -6.44 1.74
CA PHE A 71 23.14 -6.22 1.79
C PHE A 71 22.36 -7.28 1.00
N LEU A 72 22.85 -7.63 -0.19
CA LEU A 72 22.21 -8.64 -1.05
C LEU A 72 22.27 -10.02 -0.39
N HIS A 73 23.42 -10.38 0.19
CA HIS A 73 23.58 -11.60 0.96
C HIS A 73 22.64 -11.65 2.18
N ALA A 74 22.55 -10.58 2.95
CA ALA A 74 21.64 -10.48 4.09
C ALA A 74 20.17 -10.62 3.65
N GLN A 75 19.79 -10.04 2.50
CA GLN A 75 18.44 -10.16 1.97
C GLN A 75 18.11 -11.61 1.54
N GLU A 76 19.05 -12.33 0.94
CA GLU A 76 18.88 -13.74 0.59
C GLU A 76 18.71 -14.63 1.84
N GLU A 77 19.43 -14.32 2.92
CA GLU A 77 19.31 -15.05 4.17
C GLU A 77 17.94 -14.84 4.83
N VAL A 78 17.40 -13.62 4.79
CA VAL A 78 16.02 -13.32 5.20
C VAL A 78 15.01 -14.10 4.37
N LYS A 79 15.14 -14.12 3.03
CA LYS A 79 14.25 -14.89 2.14
C LYS A 79 14.27 -16.38 2.47
N ARG A 80 15.41 -16.92 2.89
CA ARG A 80 15.53 -18.32 3.32
C ARG A 80 14.66 -18.61 4.55
N ILE A 81 14.60 -17.68 5.51
CA ILE A 81 13.73 -17.79 6.70
C ILE A 81 12.25 -17.79 6.29
N GLN A 82 11.87 -17.06 5.24
CA GLN A 82 10.48 -17.03 4.74
C GLN A 82 10.03 -18.38 4.14
N SER A 83 10.95 -19.27 3.75
CA SER A 83 10.63 -20.55 3.11
C SER A 83 10.30 -21.70 4.07
N ILE A 84 10.48 -21.50 5.37
CA ILE A 84 10.22 -22.49 6.45
C ILE A 84 8.70 -22.47 6.75
N PRO A 85 8.05 -23.60 7.10
CA PRO A 85 6.60 -23.67 7.28
C PRO A 85 6.02 -22.50 8.08
N LEU A 86 5.18 -21.72 7.40
CA LEU A 86 4.49 -20.57 7.93
C LEU A 86 3.18 -21.00 8.59
N VAL A 87 2.86 -20.39 9.72
CA VAL A 87 1.57 -20.51 10.39
C VAL A 87 0.75 -19.27 10.06
N ILE A 88 -0.50 -19.45 9.66
CA ILE A 88 -1.40 -18.35 9.35
C ILE A 88 -2.00 -17.81 10.66
N GLY A 89 -2.02 -16.48 10.79
CA GLY A 89 -2.71 -15.78 11.85
C GLY A 89 -3.33 -14.48 11.35
N GLN A 90 -3.94 -13.74 12.27
CA GLN A 90 -4.59 -12.47 12.02
C GLN A 90 -3.82 -11.36 12.73
N PHE A 91 -3.55 -10.27 12.02
CA PHE A 91 -2.98 -9.08 12.61
C PHE A 91 -4.03 -8.34 13.43
N LEU A 92 -3.75 -8.01 14.69
CA LEU A 92 -4.68 -7.28 15.54
C LEU A 92 -4.31 -5.80 15.59
N GLU A 93 -3.14 -5.49 16.13
CA GLU A 93 -2.71 -4.13 16.40
C GLU A 93 -1.18 -3.99 16.37
N ALA A 94 -0.68 -2.86 15.86
CA ALA A 94 0.73 -2.49 16.00
C ALA A 94 0.92 -1.75 17.33
N VAL A 95 1.82 -2.25 18.18
CA VAL A 95 2.17 -1.59 19.45
C VAL A 95 3.29 -0.58 19.19
N ASP A 96 4.33 -1.03 18.50
CA ASP A 96 5.57 -0.28 18.31
C ASP A 96 6.02 -0.28 16.83
N GLN A 97 7.17 0.33 16.57
CA GLN A 97 7.78 0.39 15.23
C GLN A 97 8.34 -0.97 14.76
N ASN A 98 8.59 -1.92 15.66
CA ASN A 98 9.09 -3.25 15.33
C ASN A 98 8.23 -4.38 15.89
N THR A 99 7.09 -4.07 16.52
CA THR A 99 6.36 -5.07 17.30
C THR A 99 4.86 -4.89 17.17
N ALA A 100 4.16 -6.01 17.08
CA ALA A 100 2.72 -6.08 16.88
C ALA A 100 2.11 -7.23 17.68
N ILE A 101 0.80 -7.14 17.87
CA ILE A 101 -0.03 -8.20 18.43
C ILE A 101 -0.70 -8.93 17.26
N VAL A 102 -0.56 -10.24 17.26
CA VAL A 102 -1.16 -11.13 16.27
C VAL A 102 -1.98 -12.21 16.97
N GLY A 103 -3.15 -12.52 16.43
CA GLY A 103 -3.99 -13.64 16.84
C GLY A 103 -3.62 -14.87 16.02
N SER A 104 -3.22 -15.96 16.68
CA SER A 104 -3.13 -17.25 16.00
C SER A 104 -4.53 -17.78 15.68
N THR A 105 -4.66 -18.59 14.64
CA THR A 105 -5.88 -19.36 14.32
C THR A 105 -6.33 -20.27 15.47
N THR A 106 -5.46 -20.54 16.44
CA THR A 106 -5.77 -21.27 17.67
C THR A 106 -6.47 -20.42 18.75
N GLY A 107 -6.75 -19.14 18.48
CA GLY A 107 -7.43 -18.21 19.40
C GLY A 107 -6.53 -17.61 20.49
N SER A 108 -5.21 -17.81 20.41
CA SER A 108 -4.24 -17.22 21.33
C SER A 108 -3.56 -16.01 20.70
N ASN A 109 -3.38 -14.94 21.48
CA ASN A 109 -2.71 -13.72 21.04
C ASN A 109 -1.23 -13.75 21.41
N TYR A 110 -0.38 -13.39 20.46
CA TYR A 110 1.06 -13.33 20.63
C TYR A 110 1.58 -11.91 20.40
N TYR A 111 2.55 -11.51 21.22
CA TYR A 111 3.35 -10.31 21.02
C TYR A 111 4.57 -10.66 20.19
N VAL A 112 4.65 -10.16 18.96
CA VAL A 112 5.57 -10.65 17.94
C VAL A 112 6.33 -9.53 17.27
N ARG A 113 7.58 -9.82 16.89
CA ARG A 113 8.43 -8.90 16.14
C ARG A 113 8.04 -8.91 14.66
N ILE A 114 7.97 -7.72 14.07
CA ILE A 114 7.72 -7.52 12.64
C ILE A 114 9.07 -7.57 11.91
N LEU A 115 9.16 -8.35 10.83
CA LEU A 115 10.33 -8.30 9.94
C LEU A 115 10.40 -6.94 9.23
N SER A 116 11.59 -6.35 9.18
CA SER A 116 11.83 -5.03 8.56
C SER A 116 11.63 -5.00 7.04
N THR A 117 11.48 -6.16 6.40
CA THR A 117 11.21 -6.27 4.95
C THR A 117 9.75 -5.95 4.60
N ILE A 118 8.85 -5.90 5.57
CA ILE A 118 7.41 -5.76 5.34
C ILE A 118 6.98 -4.30 5.39
N ASP A 119 6.15 -3.90 4.42
CA ASP A 119 5.54 -2.58 4.38
C ASP A 119 4.42 -2.45 5.42
N ARG A 120 4.58 -1.47 6.31
CA ARG A 120 3.64 -1.23 7.44
C ARG A 120 2.27 -0.72 6.97
N GLU A 121 2.20 -0.12 5.79
CA GLU A 121 0.95 0.41 5.23
C GLU A 121 -0.03 -0.71 4.82
N LEU A 122 0.49 -1.90 4.53
CA LEU A 122 -0.30 -3.08 4.22
C LEU A 122 -0.87 -3.76 5.48
N LEU A 123 -0.33 -3.46 6.66
CA LEU A 123 -0.77 -4.01 7.94
C LEU A 123 -2.04 -3.29 8.42
N LYS A 124 -3.18 -3.74 7.91
CA LYS A 124 -4.50 -3.34 8.42
C LYS A 124 -4.95 -4.27 9.55
N PRO A 125 -5.73 -3.78 10.52
CA PRO A 125 -6.35 -4.64 11.53
C PRO A 125 -7.17 -5.73 10.83
N ASN A 126 -7.07 -6.95 11.35
CA ASN A 126 -7.64 -8.19 10.82
C ASN A 126 -7.08 -8.66 9.47
N ALA A 127 -5.94 -8.13 9.01
CA ALA A 127 -5.25 -8.67 7.85
C ALA A 127 -4.70 -10.08 8.16
N SER A 128 -4.79 -10.99 7.18
CA SER A 128 -4.14 -12.29 7.24
C SER A 128 -2.63 -12.10 7.17
N VAL A 129 -1.90 -12.66 8.12
CA VAL A 129 -0.44 -12.57 8.20
C VAL A 129 0.19 -13.94 8.36
N ALA A 130 1.39 -14.08 7.82
CA ALA A 130 2.22 -15.26 7.95
C ALA A 130 3.15 -15.10 9.15
N LEU A 131 3.07 -16.06 10.08
CA LEU A 131 3.93 -16.16 11.23
C LEU A 131 4.92 -17.30 11.05
N HIS A 132 6.12 -17.13 11.59
CA HIS A 132 7.07 -18.23 11.66
C HIS A 132 6.69 -19.24 12.77
N LYS A 133 6.69 -20.54 12.46
CA LYS A 133 6.19 -21.61 13.36
C LYS A 133 6.78 -21.65 14.77
N HIS A 134 8.07 -21.33 14.94
CA HIS A 134 8.75 -21.46 16.24
C HIS A 134 8.94 -20.13 16.99
N SER A 135 9.11 -19.03 16.27
CA SER A 135 9.39 -17.71 16.86
C SER A 135 8.18 -16.79 16.86
N ASN A 136 7.09 -17.19 16.20
CA ASN A 136 5.89 -16.38 15.97
C ASN A 136 6.16 -15.02 15.32
N ALA A 137 7.37 -14.77 14.79
CA ALA A 137 7.69 -13.52 14.13
C ALA A 137 6.81 -13.32 12.89
N LEU A 138 6.38 -12.08 12.64
CA LEU A 138 5.55 -11.72 11.49
C LEU A 138 6.47 -11.61 10.26
N VAL A 139 6.28 -12.54 9.32
CA VAL A 139 7.15 -12.77 8.16
C VAL A 139 6.65 -12.10 6.89
N ASP A 140 5.34 -12.15 6.67
CA ASP A 140 4.71 -11.59 5.47
C ASP A 140 3.22 -11.30 5.72
N VAL A 141 2.63 -10.46 4.88
CA VAL A 141 1.19 -10.21 4.84
C VAL A 141 0.60 -11.04 3.71
N LEU A 142 -0.35 -11.90 4.05
CA LEU A 142 -1.05 -12.71 3.06
C LEU A 142 -2.16 -11.86 2.43
N PRO A 143 -2.50 -12.08 1.15
CA PRO A 143 -3.69 -11.50 0.56
C PRO A 143 -4.89 -11.80 1.46
N PRO A 144 -5.84 -10.86 1.63
CA PRO A 144 -7.02 -11.12 2.44
C PRO A 144 -7.74 -12.34 1.86
N GLU A 145 -7.62 -13.47 2.53
CA GLU A 145 -8.40 -14.65 2.22
C GLU A 145 -9.84 -14.25 2.54
N ALA A 146 -10.64 -13.98 1.49
CA ALA A 146 -12.07 -14.00 1.64
C ALA A 146 -12.41 -15.38 2.22
N ASP A 147 -13.05 -15.41 3.39
CA ASP A 147 -13.51 -16.64 4.04
C ASP A 147 -14.02 -17.63 2.98
N SER A 148 -13.73 -18.92 3.12
CA SER A 148 -14.17 -19.97 2.17
C SER A 148 -15.69 -19.99 1.86
N SER A 149 -16.49 -19.25 2.63
CA SER A 149 -17.93 -19.03 2.43
C SER A 149 -18.29 -17.86 1.51
N ILE A 150 -17.35 -16.95 1.25
CA ILE A 150 -17.49 -15.76 0.42
C ILE A 150 -16.84 -16.07 -0.94
N MET A 151 -17.60 -16.71 -1.83
CA MET A 151 -17.20 -16.76 -3.24
C MET A 151 -17.47 -15.38 -3.85
N MET A 152 -16.42 -14.70 -4.31
CA MET A 152 -16.59 -13.65 -5.32
C MET A 152 -17.31 -14.28 -6.50
N LEU A 153 -18.50 -13.77 -6.83
CA LEU A 153 -19.17 -14.17 -8.05
C LEU A 153 -18.34 -13.61 -9.20
N THR A 154 -17.56 -14.48 -9.86
CA THR A 154 -17.00 -14.18 -11.17
C THR A 154 -18.16 -13.87 -12.14
N SER A 155 -17.87 -13.21 -13.26
CA SER A 155 -18.88 -12.88 -14.29
C SER A 155 -19.80 -14.05 -14.63
N ASP A 156 -19.29 -15.28 -14.53
CA ASP A 156 -19.96 -16.53 -14.90
C ASP A 156 -20.97 -17.04 -13.84
N GLN A 157 -20.99 -16.44 -12.65
CA GLN A 157 -21.91 -16.79 -11.54
C GLN A 157 -22.92 -15.69 -11.23
N LYS A 158 -22.98 -14.61 -12.02
CA LYS A 158 -24.03 -13.60 -11.88
C LYS A 158 -25.39 -14.24 -12.19
N PRO A 159 -26.40 -14.09 -11.32
CA PRO A 159 -27.73 -14.63 -11.58
C PRO A 159 -28.35 -13.95 -12.80
N ASP A 160 -28.84 -14.72 -13.77
CA ASP A 160 -29.45 -14.25 -15.02
C ASP A 160 -30.89 -13.71 -14.86
N VAL A 161 -31.20 -13.12 -13.71
CA VAL A 161 -32.55 -12.59 -13.43
C VAL A 161 -32.55 -11.09 -13.70
N MET A 162 -33.49 -10.61 -14.49
CA MET A 162 -33.68 -9.18 -14.75
C MET A 162 -34.87 -8.60 -13.97
N TYR A 163 -34.92 -7.27 -13.81
CA TYR A 163 -36.08 -6.59 -13.20
C TYR A 163 -37.39 -6.81 -13.99
N ALA A 164 -37.26 -7.10 -15.29
CA ALA A 164 -38.38 -7.44 -16.17
C ALA A 164 -38.99 -8.82 -15.85
N ASP A 165 -38.20 -9.74 -15.30
CA ASP A 165 -38.65 -11.10 -14.96
C ASP A 165 -39.45 -11.14 -13.65
N ILE A 166 -39.46 -10.04 -12.89
CA ILE A 166 -40.19 -9.90 -11.63
C ILE A 166 -41.53 -9.22 -11.95
N GLY A 167 -42.65 -9.92 -11.81
CA GLY A 167 -43.97 -9.32 -11.99
C GLY A 167 -44.38 -8.38 -10.86
N GLY A 168 -44.83 -7.17 -11.18
CA GLY A 168 -45.29 -6.17 -10.22
C GLY A 168 -44.16 -5.59 -9.34
N MET A 169 -44.52 -5.19 -8.12
CA MET A 169 -43.60 -4.63 -7.11
C MET A 169 -42.87 -3.35 -7.57
N ASP A 170 -43.52 -2.51 -8.38
CA ASP A 170 -42.88 -1.36 -9.01
C ASP A 170 -42.33 -0.35 -8.00
N ILE A 171 -43.05 -0.14 -6.90
CA ILE A 171 -42.61 0.72 -5.78
C ILE A 171 -41.32 0.14 -5.17
N GLN A 172 -41.32 -1.15 -4.84
CA GLN A 172 -40.16 -1.79 -4.19
C GLN A 172 -38.94 -1.85 -5.12
N LYS A 173 -39.15 -2.10 -6.42
CA LYS A 173 -38.07 -2.05 -7.42
C LYS A 173 -37.43 -0.67 -7.47
N GLN A 174 -38.25 0.38 -7.49
CA GLN A 174 -37.77 1.76 -7.52
C GLN A 174 -36.99 2.11 -6.24
N GLU A 175 -37.52 1.77 -5.07
CA GLU A 175 -36.86 2.03 -3.78
C GLU A 175 -35.51 1.31 -3.68
N VAL A 176 -35.43 0.03 -4.06
CA VAL A 176 -34.16 -0.71 -4.02
C VAL A 176 -33.16 -0.15 -5.04
N ARG A 177 -33.63 0.29 -6.21
CA ARG A 177 -32.78 0.90 -7.23
C ARG A 177 -32.17 2.22 -6.75
N GLU A 178 -32.98 3.07 -6.13
CA GLU A 178 -32.52 4.34 -5.56
C GLU A 178 -31.58 4.14 -4.37
N ALA A 179 -31.81 3.08 -3.57
CA ALA A 179 -30.98 2.78 -2.42
C ALA A 179 -29.64 2.11 -2.78
N VAL A 180 -29.58 1.34 -3.88
CA VAL A 180 -28.39 0.54 -4.24
C VAL A 180 -27.67 1.07 -5.48
N GLU A 181 -28.37 1.28 -6.59
CA GLU A 181 -27.74 1.67 -7.87
C GLU A 181 -27.35 3.15 -7.90
N LEU A 182 -28.20 4.02 -7.34
CA LEU A 182 -27.98 5.47 -7.39
C LEU A 182 -26.72 5.92 -6.62
N PRO A 183 -26.42 5.42 -5.40
CA PRO A 183 -25.19 5.77 -4.70
C PRO A 183 -23.93 5.23 -5.41
N LEU A 184 -24.03 4.09 -6.10
CA LEU A 184 -22.91 3.48 -6.80
C LEU A 184 -22.56 4.19 -8.11
N THR A 185 -23.58 4.67 -8.83
CA THR A 185 -23.41 5.32 -10.15
C THR A 185 -23.24 6.84 -10.05
N HIS A 186 -23.91 7.49 -9.09
CA HIS A 186 -23.99 8.95 -8.98
C HIS A 186 -23.71 9.43 -7.55
N PHE A 187 -22.59 9.01 -6.96
CA PHE A 187 -22.19 9.40 -5.61
C PHE A 187 -22.07 10.93 -5.42
N GLU A 188 -21.70 11.67 -6.46
CA GLU A 188 -21.56 13.13 -6.41
C GLU A 188 -22.86 13.85 -6.06
N LEU A 189 -24.02 13.32 -6.48
CA LEU A 189 -25.32 13.91 -6.20
C LEU A 189 -25.62 13.91 -4.69
N TYR A 190 -25.31 12.79 -4.00
CA TYR A 190 -25.44 12.67 -2.55
C TYR A 190 -24.53 13.66 -1.82
N LYS A 191 -23.29 13.83 -2.31
CA LYS A 191 -22.32 14.78 -1.75
C LYS A 191 -22.74 16.24 -1.93
N GLN A 192 -23.34 16.59 -3.08
CA GLN A 192 -23.83 17.95 -3.36
C GLN A 192 -25.05 18.32 -2.51
N ILE A 193 -25.97 17.38 -2.31
CA ILE A 193 -27.17 17.58 -1.49
C ILE A 193 -26.81 17.51 0.01
N GLY A 194 -25.68 16.89 0.37
CA GLY A 194 -25.21 16.78 1.76
C GLY A 194 -25.94 15.70 2.56
N ILE A 195 -26.47 14.69 1.88
CA ILE A 195 -27.15 13.53 2.48
C ILE A 195 -26.27 12.29 2.40
N ASP A 196 -26.21 11.54 3.50
CA ASP A 196 -25.47 10.29 3.54
C ASP A 196 -26.21 9.19 2.78
N PRO A 197 -25.54 8.45 1.87
CA PRO A 197 -26.15 7.33 1.19
C PRO A 197 -26.47 6.20 2.18
N PRO A 198 -27.54 5.43 1.94
CA PRO A 198 -27.91 4.30 2.80
C PRO A 198 -26.79 3.25 2.82
N ARG A 199 -26.44 2.77 4.03
CA ARG A 199 -25.34 1.79 4.23
C ARG A 199 -25.73 0.36 3.91
N GLY A 200 -27.01 0.05 3.92
CA GLY A 200 -27.55 -1.28 3.64
C GLY A 200 -29.07 -1.26 3.56
N VAL A 201 -29.63 -2.24 2.86
CA VAL A 201 -31.08 -2.39 2.63
C VAL A 201 -31.54 -3.71 3.22
N LEU A 202 -32.57 -3.68 4.08
CA LEU A 202 -33.18 -4.87 4.65
C LEU A 202 -34.53 -5.15 3.96
N MET A 203 -34.64 -6.28 3.26
CA MET A 203 -35.89 -6.74 2.67
C MET A 203 -36.58 -7.75 3.58
N TYR A 204 -37.79 -7.43 4.06
CA TYR A 204 -38.55 -8.29 4.98
C TYR A 204 -39.95 -8.65 4.47
N GLY A 205 -40.61 -9.59 5.14
CA GLY A 205 -42.01 -10.00 4.89
C GLY A 205 -42.18 -11.51 4.68
N PRO A 206 -43.38 -11.98 4.31
CA PRO A 206 -43.70 -13.40 4.17
C PRO A 206 -42.78 -14.11 3.15
N PRO A 207 -42.53 -15.42 3.32
CA PRO A 207 -41.83 -16.22 2.32
C PRO A 207 -42.63 -16.25 1.01
N GLY A 208 -41.93 -16.26 -0.13
CA GLY A 208 -42.57 -16.29 -1.46
C GLY A 208 -42.87 -14.93 -2.09
N CYS A 209 -42.70 -13.80 -1.39
CA CYS A 209 -42.90 -12.45 -1.96
C CYS A 209 -41.71 -11.93 -2.80
N GLY A 210 -40.94 -12.81 -3.46
CA GLY A 210 -39.90 -12.38 -4.41
C GLY A 210 -38.65 -11.67 -3.85
N LYS A 211 -38.46 -11.57 -2.52
CA LYS A 211 -37.28 -10.88 -1.91
C LYS A 211 -35.93 -11.34 -2.44
N THR A 212 -35.71 -12.66 -2.48
CA THR A 212 -34.48 -13.26 -3.02
C THR A 212 -34.36 -13.05 -4.53
N MET A 213 -35.48 -12.98 -5.25
CA MET A 213 -35.50 -12.75 -6.69
C MET A 213 -35.13 -11.30 -7.02
N LEU A 214 -35.64 -10.34 -6.23
CA LEU A 214 -35.27 -8.94 -6.32
C LEU A 214 -33.79 -8.72 -6.01
N ALA A 215 -33.26 -9.36 -4.97
CA ALA A 215 -31.82 -9.34 -4.65
C ALA A 215 -30.95 -9.85 -5.82
N LYS A 216 -31.38 -10.94 -6.48
CA LYS A 216 -30.70 -11.49 -7.66
C LYS A 216 -30.74 -10.51 -8.84
N ALA A 217 -31.88 -9.88 -9.10
CA ALA A 217 -32.02 -8.92 -10.19
C ALA A 217 -31.13 -7.67 -10.01
N VAL A 218 -31.03 -7.19 -8.78
CA VAL A 218 -30.12 -6.08 -8.41
C VAL A 218 -28.66 -6.50 -8.61
N ALA A 219 -28.29 -7.71 -8.17
CA ALA A 219 -26.94 -8.24 -8.34
C ALA A 219 -26.55 -8.39 -9.83
N HIS A 220 -27.50 -8.73 -10.70
CA HIS A 220 -27.29 -8.79 -12.14
C HIS A 220 -27.02 -7.39 -12.75
N HIS A 221 -27.81 -6.39 -12.36
CA HIS A 221 -27.73 -5.04 -12.92
C HIS A 221 -26.58 -4.21 -12.34
N THR A 222 -26.08 -4.57 -11.16
CA THR A 222 -24.99 -3.84 -10.51
C THR A 222 -23.63 -4.19 -11.14
N THR A 223 -22.86 -3.16 -11.50
CA THR A 223 -21.51 -3.28 -12.07
C THR A 223 -20.42 -3.51 -11.02
N GLY A 224 -20.72 -3.35 -9.74
CA GLY A 224 -19.83 -3.64 -8.63
C GLY A 224 -19.65 -5.14 -8.32
N GLU A 225 -18.69 -5.44 -7.46
CA GLU A 225 -18.46 -6.79 -6.94
C GLU A 225 -19.61 -7.19 -6.00
N THR A 226 -20.35 -8.24 -6.37
CA THR A 226 -21.50 -8.74 -5.60
C THR A 226 -21.13 -10.04 -4.90
N PHE A 227 -21.34 -10.08 -3.59
CA PHE A 227 -21.16 -11.28 -2.78
C PHE A 227 -22.51 -11.81 -2.34
N ILE A 228 -22.78 -13.10 -2.57
CA ILE A 228 -23.97 -13.77 -2.04
C ILE A 228 -23.51 -14.73 -0.96
N THR A 229 -23.74 -14.37 0.29
CA THR A 229 -23.54 -15.26 1.44
C THR A 229 -24.87 -15.87 1.84
N LYS A 230 -24.92 -17.20 2.00
CA LYS A 230 -26.04 -17.84 2.68
C LYS A 230 -25.78 -17.72 4.18
N GLY A 231 -26.63 -16.98 4.89
CA GLY A 231 -26.66 -17.04 6.34
C GLY A 231 -26.90 -18.49 6.76
N LYS A 232 -25.92 -19.12 7.39
CA LYS A 232 -26.16 -20.39 8.09
C LYS A 232 -27.04 -20.06 9.30
N ASP A 233 -28.10 -20.84 9.46
CA ASP A 233 -29.13 -20.67 10.49
C ASP A 233 -28.49 -20.41 11.86
N GLY A 234 -28.57 -19.14 12.30
CA GLY A 234 -28.37 -18.79 13.70
C GLY A 234 -29.49 -19.44 14.50
N HIS A 235 -29.12 -20.22 15.52
CA HIS A 235 -30.01 -20.87 16.46
C HIS A 235 -31.29 -20.06 16.72
N GLN A 236 -32.46 -20.66 16.42
CA GLN A 236 -33.71 -20.28 17.06
C GLN A 236 -33.56 -20.55 18.57
N GLU A 237 -33.06 -19.58 19.32
CA GLU A 237 -33.32 -19.51 20.76
C GLU A 237 -34.81 -19.19 20.95
N THR A 238 -35.60 -20.24 21.04
CA THR A 238 -36.95 -20.18 21.63
C THR A 238 -36.80 -19.91 23.12
N ARG A 239 -36.73 -18.63 23.51
CA ARG A 239 -37.03 -18.24 24.90
C ARG A 239 -38.54 -18.22 25.09
N HIS A 240 -39.10 -19.38 25.41
CA HIS A 240 -40.33 -19.43 26.19
C HIS A 240 -39.93 -19.20 27.66
N GLN A 241 -40.09 -17.96 28.13
CA GLN A 241 -40.25 -17.72 29.56
C GLN A 241 -41.74 -17.73 29.85
N ALA A 242 -42.12 -18.68 30.70
CA ALA A 242 -43.33 -18.66 31.48
C ALA A 242 -43.33 -17.43 32.38
N ASP A 243 -44.47 -16.75 32.46
CA ASP A 243 -45.21 -16.48 33.70
C ASP A 243 -46.64 -16.02 33.33
#